data_AF-A0A0K2UP74-F1
#
_entry.id   AF-A0A0K2UP74-F1
#
_cell.length_a   1.000
_cell.length_b   1.000
_cell.length_c   1.000
_cell.angle_alpha   90.00
_cell.angle_beta   90.00
_cell.angle_gamma   90.00
#
_symmetry.space_group_name_H-M   'P 1'
#
loop_
_entity.id
_entity.type
_entity.pdbx_description
1 polymer ?
#
loop_
_entity_poly.entity_id
_entity_poly.type
_entity_poly.pdbx_seq_one_letter_code
_entity_poly.pdbx_strand_id
1 'polypeptide(L)'
;MENDKVKKEDDWLTATKGIKFALNNRVEDAQKLLKSDSKSIQLQAGYCYLTFMNAVMTFEEEKMNRCLGTLRSMEKRCNSELSWSPSMASISGMKSRMVRGIWGNGESNVGMHEEEGRLAALRLEQQIILADCQVLAAIINFLQQDWGAYVKGGWVLRKAWKIYQKAYGQIRSLYLKRVGLQGNLLDV
;
A
#
# COMPACT_ATOMS: atom_id res chain seq x y z
N MET A 1 -14.91 -13.02 36.38
CA MET A 1 -13.93 -12.11 35.74
C MET A 1 -13.45 -12.83 34.50
N GLU A 2 -14.21 -12.68 33.42
CA GLU A 2 -14.06 -13.45 32.20
C GLU A 2 -13.02 -12.75 31.32
N ASN A 3 -11.91 -13.45 31.08
CA ASN A 3 -10.85 -13.01 30.19
C ASN A 3 -11.37 -13.07 28.75
N ASP A 4 -12.02 -11.99 28.30
CA ASP A 4 -12.25 -11.73 26.89
C ASP A 4 -10.88 -11.53 26.21
N LYS A 5 -10.33 -12.63 25.71
CA LYS A 5 -9.30 -12.60 24.68
C LYS A 5 -9.94 -11.97 23.45
N VAL A 6 -9.94 -10.64 23.39
CA VAL A 6 -10.32 -9.87 22.21
C VAL A 6 -9.50 -10.44 21.06
N LYS A 7 -10.14 -11.22 20.17
CA LYS A 7 -9.52 -11.66 18.92
C LYS A 7 -9.07 -10.38 18.23
N LYS A 8 -7.76 -10.21 18.10
CA LYS A 8 -7.18 -9.08 17.39
C LYS A 8 -7.67 -9.20 15.94
N GLU A 9 -8.69 -8.42 15.62
CA GLU A 9 -9.27 -8.38 14.29
C GLU A 9 -8.23 -7.83 13.32
N ASP A 10 -8.17 -8.38 12.11
CA ASP A 10 -7.19 -7.93 11.13
C ASP A 10 -7.37 -6.44 10.83
N ASP A 11 -6.25 -5.74 10.69
CA ASP A 11 -6.24 -4.30 10.47
C ASP A 11 -6.98 -3.90 9.18
N TRP A 12 -6.96 -4.75 8.14
CA TRP A 12 -7.70 -4.53 6.90
C TRP A 12 -9.23 -4.65 7.08
N LEU A 13 -9.70 -5.54 7.96
CA LEU A 13 -11.12 -5.66 8.30
C LEU A 13 -11.59 -4.41 9.06
N THR A 14 -10.76 -3.95 9.99
CA THR A 14 -11.01 -2.70 10.72
C THR A 14 -11.03 -1.50 9.76
N ALA A 15 -10.11 -1.45 8.79
CA ALA A 15 -10.11 -0.42 7.76
C ALA A 15 -11.40 -0.43 6.92
N THR A 16 -11.83 -1.63 6.51
CA THR A 16 -13.08 -1.85 5.76
C THR A 16 -14.30 -1.41 6.56
N LYS A 17 -14.36 -1.70 7.87
CA LYS A 17 -15.41 -1.21 8.75
C LYS A 17 -15.44 0.31 8.83
N GLY A 18 -14.27 0.95 8.91
CA GLY A 18 -14.16 2.41 8.89
C GLY A 18 -14.74 3.02 7.62
N ILE A 19 -14.38 2.48 6.46
CA ILE A 19 -14.94 2.91 5.17
C ILE A 19 -16.45 2.69 5.14
N LYS A 20 -16.94 1.56 5.64
CA LYS A 20 -18.38 1.28 5.74
C LYS A 20 -19.11 2.30 6.61
N PHE A 21 -18.53 2.73 7.73
CA PHE A 21 -19.12 3.81 8.53
C PHE A 21 -19.21 5.12 7.75
N ALA A 22 -18.14 5.50 7.04
CA ALA A 22 -18.14 6.71 6.22
C ALA A 22 -19.23 6.68 5.13
N LEU A 23 -19.38 5.54 4.44
CA LEU A 23 -20.42 5.34 3.42
C LEU A 23 -21.85 5.39 3.98
N ASN A 24 -22.03 5.15 5.27
CA ASN A 24 -23.31 5.23 5.97
C ASN A 24 -23.44 6.56 6.75
N ASN A 25 -22.80 7.64 6.28
CA ASN A 25 -22.83 8.98 6.88
C ASN A 25 -22.35 9.05 8.35
N ARG A 26 -21.54 8.09 8.80
CA ARG A 26 -20.92 8.08 10.14
C ARG A 26 -19.43 8.39 10.05
N VAL A 27 -19.12 9.59 9.57
CA VAL A 27 -17.73 10.01 9.26
C VAL A 27 -16.90 10.17 10.52
N GLU A 28 -17.48 10.66 11.61
CA GLU A 28 -16.81 10.85 12.90
C GLU A 28 -16.40 9.51 13.52
N ASP A 29 -17.27 8.51 13.43
CA ASP A 29 -16.99 7.17 13.92
C ASP A 29 -15.93 6.48 13.06
N ALA A 30 -15.96 6.69 11.75
CA ALA A 30 -14.92 6.24 10.83
C ALA A 30 -13.55 6.86 11.17
N GLN A 31 -13.50 8.17 11.47
CA GLN A 31 -12.27 8.86 11.88
C GLN A 31 -11.73 8.36 13.22
N LYS A 32 -12.60 8.17 14.21
CA LYS A 32 -12.24 7.61 15.53
C LYS A 32 -11.68 6.19 15.41
N LEU A 33 -12.22 5.39 14.49
CA LEU A 33 -11.79 4.02 14.26
C LEU A 33 -10.43 3.96 13.53
N LEU A 34 -10.26 4.76 12.48
CA LEU A 34 -9.09 4.66 11.60
C LEU A 34 -7.84 5.35 12.13
N LYS A 35 -7.97 6.35 13.01
CA LYS A 35 -6.92 7.16 13.68
C LYS A 35 -5.74 7.59 12.79
N SER A 36 -5.43 8.88 12.76
CA SER A 36 -4.33 9.42 11.92
C SER A 36 -2.97 8.77 12.19
N ASP A 37 -2.71 8.34 13.43
CA ASP A 37 -1.39 7.89 13.90
C ASP A 37 -1.28 6.36 14.01
N SER A 38 -2.22 5.63 13.41
CA SER A 38 -2.22 4.17 13.38
C SER A 38 -0.89 3.62 12.87
N LYS A 39 -0.24 2.69 13.59
CA LYS A 39 1.00 2.04 13.12
C LYS A 39 0.79 1.14 11.90
N SER A 40 -0.44 0.66 11.72
CA SER A 40 -0.81 -0.18 10.59
C SER A 40 -0.96 0.65 9.31
N ILE A 41 -0.29 0.18 8.25
CA ILE A 41 -0.35 0.76 6.91
C ILE A 41 -1.79 0.73 6.37
N GLN A 42 -2.54 -0.35 6.64
CA GLN A 42 -3.91 -0.52 6.16
C GLN A 42 -4.88 0.48 6.80
N LEU A 43 -4.79 0.66 8.12
CA LEU A 43 -5.61 1.65 8.85
C LEU A 43 -5.28 3.07 8.40
N GLN A 44 -3.98 3.38 8.24
CA GLN A 44 -3.58 4.70 7.76
C GLN A 44 -4.01 4.95 6.31
N ALA A 45 -3.96 3.94 5.44
CA ALA A 45 -4.50 4.03 4.08
C ALA A 45 -6.00 4.34 4.09
N GLY A 46 -6.77 3.65 4.94
CA GLY A 46 -8.19 3.94 5.17
C GLY A 46 -8.43 5.37 5.63
N TYR A 47 -7.63 5.88 6.57
CA TYR A 47 -7.72 7.28 7.04
C TYR A 47 -7.40 8.28 5.92
N CYS A 48 -6.42 7.99 5.06
CA CYS A 48 -6.10 8.80 3.88
C CYS A 48 -7.30 8.87 2.93
N TYR A 49 -7.91 7.72 2.63
CA TYR A 49 -9.11 7.66 1.78
C TYR A 49 -10.27 8.45 2.38
N LEU A 50 -10.53 8.34 3.68
CA LEU A 50 -11.58 9.11 4.34
C LEU A 50 -11.35 10.62 4.28
N THR A 51 -10.11 11.04 4.53
CA THR A 51 -9.71 12.45 4.44
C THR A 51 -9.86 12.98 3.01
N PHE A 52 -9.50 12.17 2.02
CA PHE A 52 -9.71 12.46 0.60
C PHE A 52 -11.19 12.61 0.27
N MET A 53 -12.03 11.64 0.64
CA MET A 53 -13.47 11.68 0.39
C MET A 53 -14.10 12.92 1.01
N ASN A 54 -13.74 13.25 2.25
CA ASN A 54 -14.23 14.47 2.90
C ASN A 54 -13.81 15.73 2.12
N ALA A 55 -12.56 15.81 1.66
CA ALA A 55 -12.06 16.95 0.90
C ALA A 55 -12.78 17.13 -0.46
N VAL A 56 -12.99 16.03 -1.20
CA VAL A 56 -13.64 16.10 -2.52
C VAL A 56 -15.15 16.25 -2.45
N MET A 57 -15.80 15.88 -1.34
CA MET A 57 -17.24 16.09 -1.16
C MET A 57 -17.57 17.52 -0.74
N THR A 58 -16.72 18.17 0.06
CA THR A 58 -17.00 19.54 0.54
C THR A 58 -16.35 20.63 -0.30
N PHE A 59 -15.36 20.30 -1.13
CA PHE A 59 -14.60 21.26 -1.95
C PHE A 59 -13.96 22.41 -1.15
N GLU A 60 -13.67 22.18 0.13
CA GLU A 60 -13.03 23.18 0.98
C GLU A 60 -11.51 23.12 0.80
N GLU A 61 -10.89 24.26 0.50
CA GLU A 61 -9.45 24.34 0.23
C GLU A 61 -8.59 23.87 1.41
N GLU A 62 -8.99 24.20 2.64
CA GLU A 62 -8.32 23.75 3.85
C GLU A 62 -8.30 22.22 3.96
N LYS A 63 -9.44 21.56 3.68
CA LYS A 63 -9.54 20.09 3.70
C LYS A 63 -8.75 19.45 2.56
N MET A 64 -8.72 20.06 1.38
CA MET A 64 -7.87 19.61 0.27
C MET A 64 -6.38 19.68 0.62
N ASN A 65 -5.93 20.78 1.22
CA ASN A 65 -4.54 20.95 1.66
C ASN A 65 -4.18 19.97 2.79
N ARG A 66 -5.08 19.75 3.74
CA ARG A 66 -4.93 18.73 4.79
C ARG A 66 -4.86 17.32 4.22
N CYS A 67 -5.67 17.01 3.21
CA CYS A 67 -5.62 15.73 2.49
C CYS A 67 -4.25 15.53 1.84
N LEU A 68 -3.74 16.51 1.09
CA LEU A 68 -2.40 16.45 0.49
C LEU A 68 -1.30 16.23 1.54
N GLY A 69 -1.39 16.89 2.70
CA GLY A 69 -0.45 16.67 3.81
C GLY A 69 -0.51 15.24 4.36
N THR A 70 -1.72 14.71 4.53
CA THR A 70 -1.95 13.34 5.00
C THR A 70 -1.40 12.30 4.02
N LEU A 71 -1.67 12.48 2.72
CA LEU A 71 -1.16 11.62 1.66
C LEU A 71 0.37 11.64 1.61
N ARG A 72 1.01 12.81 1.70
CA ARG A 72 2.48 12.92 1.74
C ARG A 72 3.11 12.19 2.93
N SER A 73 2.48 12.27 4.11
CA SER A 73 2.94 11.54 5.30
C SER A 73 2.85 10.02 5.10
N MET A 74 1.79 9.54 4.45
CA MET A 74 1.63 8.13 4.10
C MET A 74 2.67 7.67 3.06
N GLU A 75 2.92 8.48 2.03
CA GLU A 75 3.95 8.22 1.02
C GLU A 75 5.34 8.09 1.65
N LYS A 76 5.69 8.98 2.58
CA LYS A 76 6.96 8.94 3.30
C LYS A 76 7.10 7.63 4.07
N ARG A 77 6.04 7.21 4.77
CA ARG A 77 5.99 5.91 5.46
C ARG A 77 6.18 4.75 4.50
N CYS A 78 5.48 4.75 3.37
CA CYS A 78 5.61 3.69 2.38
C CYS A 78 7.03 3.63 1.79
N ASN A 79 7.66 4.77 1.54
CA ASN A 79 9.03 4.81 1.02
C ASN A 79 10.09 4.45 2.07
N SER A 80 9.95 4.87 3.33
CA SER A 80 10.89 4.49 4.40
C SER A 80 10.87 2.99 4.63
N GLU A 81 9.66 2.42 4.64
CA GLU A 81 9.41 1.00 4.81
C GLU A 81 9.77 0.16 3.56
N LEU A 82 9.84 0.78 2.39
CA LEU A 82 10.37 0.13 1.19
C LEU A 82 11.91 0.18 1.15
N SER A 83 12.51 1.27 1.66
CA SER A 83 13.96 1.55 1.64
C SER A 83 14.76 0.74 2.68
N TRP A 84 14.22 0.50 3.89
CA TRP A 84 14.88 -0.34 4.90
C TRP A 84 14.83 -1.85 4.60
N SER A 85 14.06 -2.27 3.59
CA SER A 85 14.02 -3.68 3.21
C SER A 85 15.35 -4.07 2.52
N PRO A 86 16.13 -5.05 3.04
CA PRO A 86 17.47 -5.38 2.53
C PRO A 86 17.51 -5.76 1.04
N SER A 87 16.36 -6.09 0.46
CA SER A 87 16.26 -6.54 -0.93
C SER A 87 16.07 -5.40 -1.95
N MET A 88 15.80 -4.15 -1.56
CA MET A 88 15.79 -3.02 -2.50
C MET A 88 17.06 -2.17 -2.49
N ALA A 89 17.87 -2.21 -1.43
CA ALA A 89 19.25 -1.70 -1.48
C ALA A 89 20.10 -2.45 -2.54
N SER A 90 19.71 -3.68 -2.91
CA SER A 90 20.37 -4.50 -3.94
C SER A 90 19.91 -4.27 -5.39
N ILE A 91 18.89 -3.43 -5.63
CA ILE A 91 18.29 -3.24 -6.97
C ILE A 91 18.61 -1.86 -7.57
N SER A 92 19.16 -0.93 -6.77
CA SER A 92 19.78 0.30 -7.28
C SER A 92 21.28 0.07 -7.48
N GLY A 93 21.65 -0.57 -8.58
CA GLY A 93 23.03 -0.67 -9.06
C GLY A 93 23.72 -2.00 -8.74
N MET A 94 23.93 -2.80 -9.79
CA MET A 94 25.00 -3.80 -9.92
C MET A 94 25.49 -4.51 -8.65
N LYS A 95 25.00 -5.73 -8.41
CA LYS A 95 25.83 -6.96 -8.38
C LYS A 95 24.97 -8.20 -8.14
N SER A 96 24.71 -8.90 -9.24
CA SER A 96 24.47 -10.34 -9.21
C SER A 96 25.74 -11.06 -8.73
N ARG A 97 25.56 -12.15 -7.97
CA ARG A 97 26.56 -13.10 -7.45
C ARG A 97 27.29 -12.72 -6.16
N MET A 98 26.67 -12.86 -4.97
CA MET A 98 27.38 -13.40 -3.78
C MET A 98 26.51 -13.71 -2.54
N VAL A 99 25.23 -14.08 -2.66
CA VAL A 99 24.45 -14.53 -1.48
C VAL A 99 23.71 -15.82 -1.80
N ARG A 100 24.47 -16.88 -2.10
CA ARG A 100 23.96 -18.26 -2.17
C ARG A 100 24.83 -19.25 -1.38
N GLY A 101 25.88 -18.77 -0.69
CA GLY A 101 26.95 -19.61 -0.13
C GLY A 101 27.08 -19.64 1.38
N ILE A 102 26.17 -19.00 2.13
CA ILE A 102 26.14 -19.01 3.59
C ILE A 102 24.68 -19.30 3.92
N TRP A 103 24.36 -20.06 4.97
CA TRP A 103 23.00 -20.52 5.33
C TRP A 103 22.53 -21.81 4.64
N GLY A 104 23.44 -22.75 4.42
CA GLY A 104 23.09 -24.16 4.37
C GLY A 104 23.13 -24.75 5.78
N ASN A 105 21.96 -24.95 6.41
CA ASN A 105 21.76 -26.08 7.33
C ASN A 105 20.25 -26.36 7.55
N GLY A 106 19.72 -27.31 6.77
CA GLY A 106 19.15 -28.54 7.33
C GLY A 106 17.89 -28.54 8.21
N GLU A 107 17.00 -27.55 8.22
CA GLU A 107 15.69 -27.67 8.92
C GLU A 107 14.52 -27.19 8.03
N SER A 108 13.62 -28.14 7.71
CA SER A 108 12.31 -28.01 7.04
C SER A 108 12.04 -26.70 6.26
N ASN A 109 12.39 -26.70 4.97
CA ASN A 109 12.21 -25.62 3.97
C ASN A 109 10.76 -25.11 3.73
N VAL A 110 9.74 -25.63 4.41
CA VAL A 110 8.33 -25.28 4.17
C VAL A 110 7.98 -23.92 4.77
N GLY A 111 8.52 -23.58 5.94
CA GLY A 111 8.23 -22.29 6.62
C GLY A 111 8.93 -21.08 6.00
N MET A 112 10.16 -21.25 5.49
CA MET A 112 10.90 -20.15 4.85
C MET A 112 10.26 -19.66 3.55
N HIS A 113 9.73 -20.57 2.74
CA HIS A 113 9.06 -20.23 1.48
C HIS A 113 7.73 -19.48 1.70
N GLU A 114 7.01 -19.82 2.77
CA GLU A 114 5.75 -19.16 3.13
C GLU A 114 6.01 -17.74 3.67
N GLU A 115 7.04 -17.57 4.50
CA GLU A 115 7.41 -16.26 5.04
C GLU A 115 7.94 -15.30 3.95
N GLU A 116 8.74 -15.80 3.00
CA GLU A 116 9.18 -15.02 1.84
C GLU A 116 7.99 -14.57 0.97
N GLY A 117 7.02 -15.48 0.75
CA GLY A 117 5.78 -15.16 0.04
C GLY A 117 4.95 -14.08 0.76
N ARG A 118 4.84 -14.16 2.09
CA ARG A 118 4.14 -13.16 2.92
C ARG A 118 4.83 -11.79 2.84
N LEU A 119 6.16 -11.76 2.94
CA LEU A 119 6.93 -10.52 2.83
C LEU A 119 6.80 -9.89 1.44
N ALA A 120 6.79 -10.71 0.38
CA ALA A 120 6.56 -10.24 -0.98
C ALA A 120 5.15 -9.63 -1.14
N ALA A 121 4.12 -10.25 -0.55
CA ALA A 121 2.75 -9.74 -0.57
C ALA A 121 2.64 -8.38 0.14
N LEU A 122 3.23 -8.25 1.34
CA LEU A 122 3.24 -6.97 2.08
C LEU A 122 3.92 -5.84 1.30
N ARG A 123 5.02 -6.15 0.59
CA ARG A 123 5.71 -5.18 -0.27
C ARG A 123 4.86 -4.75 -1.46
N LEU A 124 4.11 -5.68 -2.06
CA LEU A 124 3.19 -5.38 -3.15
C LEU A 124 2.03 -4.51 -2.68
N GLU A 125 1.43 -4.86 -1.55
CA GLU A 125 0.38 -4.06 -0.90
C GLU A 125 0.86 -2.62 -0.67
N GLN A 126 2.07 -2.45 -0.11
CA GLN A 126 2.64 -1.13 0.12
C GLN A 126 2.92 -0.34 -1.17
N GLN A 127 3.36 -0.99 -2.25
CA GLN A 127 3.53 -0.33 -3.55
C GLN A 127 2.18 0.13 -4.13
N ILE A 128 1.14 -0.68 -3.98
CA ILE A 128 -0.22 -0.33 -4.43
C ILE A 128 -0.73 0.87 -3.62
N ILE A 129 -0.62 0.83 -2.29
CA ILE A 129 -1.04 1.93 -1.41
C ILE A 129 -0.26 3.22 -1.71
N LEU A 130 1.03 3.11 -2.00
CA LEU A 130 1.83 4.26 -2.44
C LEU A 130 1.32 4.84 -3.76
N ALA A 131 0.98 3.98 -4.72
CA ALA A 131 0.41 4.41 -5.99
C ALA A 131 -0.95 5.07 -5.82
N ASP A 132 -1.82 4.52 -4.96
CA ASP A 132 -3.10 5.12 -4.58
C ASP A 132 -2.92 6.53 -4.02
N CYS A 133 -1.97 6.71 -3.10
CA CYS A 133 -1.70 8.04 -2.53
C CYS A 133 -1.36 9.07 -3.61
N GLN A 134 -0.57 8.69 -4.61
CA GLN A 134 -0.25 9.55 -5.75
C GLN A 134 -1.49 9.83 -6.62
N VAL A 135 -2.35 8.84 -6.88
CA VAL A 135 -3.59 9.05 -7.63
C VAL A 135 -4.51 10.03 -6.89
N LEU A 136 -4.75 9.81 -5.61
CA LEU A 136 -5.59 10.69 -4.79
C LEU A 136 -5.03 12.11 -4.75
N ALA A 137 -3.70 12.25 -4.60
CA ALA A 137 -3.04 13.56 -4.64
C ALA A 137 -3.19 14.23 -6.03
N ALA A 138 -3.06 13.48 -7.12
CA ALA A 138 -3.27 14.01 -8.47
C ALA A 138 -4.69 14.53 -8.66
N ILE A 139 -5.70 13.78 -8.20
CA ILE A 139 -7.10 14.20 -8.23
C ILE A 139 -7.29 15.51 -7.46
N ILE A 140 -6.76 15.63 -6.24
CA ILE A 140 -6.86 16.88 -5.47
C ILE A 140 -6.22 18.06 -6.22
N ASN A 141 -5.04 17.87 -6.85
CA ASN A 141 -4.44 18.96 -7.64
C ASN A 141 -5.31 19.32 -8.86
N PHE A 142 -5.96 18.36 -9.52
CA PHE A 142 -6.89 18.67 -10.61
C PHE A 142 -8.13 19.44 -10.13
N LEU A 143 -8.55 19.27 -8.88
CA LEU A 143 -9.70 19.99 -8.32
C LEU A 143 -9.39 21.45 -7.93
N GLN A 144 -8.12 21.85 -7.84
CA GLN A 144 -7.74 23.24 -7.53
C GLN A 144 -8.00 24.22 -8.70
N GLN A 145 -8.21 23.69 -9.90
CA GLN A 145 -8.62 24.42 -11.11
C GLN A 145 -7.67 25.50 -11.65
N ASP A 146 -6.44 25.59 -11.14
CA ASP A 146 -5.39 26.43 -11.68
C ASP A 146 -4.43 25.66 -12.60
N TRP A 147 -3.84 26.37 -13.57
CA TRP A 147 -2.97 25.78 -14.59
C TRP A 147 -1.76 25.05 -13.99
N GLY A 148 -1.17 25.61 -12.93
CA GLY A 148 -0.04 25.00 -12.22
C GLY A 148 -0.42 23.67 -11.57
N ALA A 149 -1.58 23.62 -10.93
CA ALA A 149 -2.11 22.41 -10.32
C ALA A 149 -2.46 21.33 -11.36
N TYR A 150 -2.95 21.69 -12.55
CA TYR A 150 -3.15 20.74 -13.65
C TYR A 150 -1.85 20.07 -14.12
N VAL A 151 -0.79 20.86 -14.35
CA VAL A 151 0.52 20.33 -14.74
C VAL A 151 1.08 19.40 -13.66
N LYS A 152 0.99 19.84 -12.40
CA LYS A 152 1.42 19.05 -11.24
C LYS A 152 0.61 17.77 -11.09
N GLY A 153 -0.71 17.83 -11.23
CA GLY A 153 -1.61 16.68 -11.20
C GLY A 153 -1.24 15.66 -12.27
N GLY A 154 -1.00 16.10 -13.50
CA GLY A 154 -0.55 15.23 -14.59
C GLY A 154 0.80 14.56 -14.33
N TRP A 155 1.76 15.29 -13.75
CA TRP A 155 3.07 14.75 -13.37
C TRP A 155 2.96 13.69 -12.27
N VAL A 156 2.21 13.98 -11.21
CA VAL A 156 1.95 13.04 -10.10
C VAL A 156 1.21 11.79 -10.61
N LEU A 157 0.21 11.96 -11.49
CA LEU A 157 -0.52 10.83 -12.07
C LEU A 157 0.39 9.94 -12.92
N ARG A 158 1.30 10.52 -13.72
CA ARG A 158 2.31 9.76 -14.47
C ARG A 158 3.24 8.97 -13.55
N LYS A 159 3.61 9.54 -12.39
CA LYS A 159 4.40 8.83 -11.38
C LYS A 159 3.61 7.65 -10.78
N ALA A 160 2.34 7.85 -10.44
CA ALA A 160 1.45 6.80 -9.95
C ALA A 160 1.36 5.62 -10.93
N TRP A 161 1.13 5.92 -12.22
CA TRP A 161 1.06 4.92 -13.28
C TRP A 161 2.30 4.02 -13.34
N LYS A 162 3.51 4.60 -13.23
CA LYS A 162 4.76 3.82 -13.24
C LYS A 162 4.85 2.84 -12.07
N ILE A 163 4.39 3.25 -10.88
CA ILE A 163 4.37 2.39 -9.69
C ILE A 163 3.37 1.24 -9.91
N TYR A 164 2.17 1.56 -10.40
CA TYR A 164 1.16 0.57 -10.76
C TYR A 164 1.65 -0.44 -11.78
N GLN A 165 2.27 0.02 -12.86
CA GLN A 165 2.80 -0.84 -13.91
C GLN A 165 3.88 -1.81 -13.37
N LYS A 166 4.72 -1.33 -12.43
CA LYS A 166 5.72 -2.17 -11.75
C LYS A 166 5.06 -3.23 -10.87
N ALA A 167 4.11 -2.83 -10.02
CA ALA A 167 3.38 -3.75 -9.14
C ALA A 167 2.63 -4.82 -9.96
N TYR A 168 1.96 -4.41 -11.04
CA TYR A 168 1.31 -5.33 -11.97
C TYR A 168 2.30 -6.33 -12.60
N GLY A 169 3.46 -5.87 -13.05
CA GLY A 169 4.49 -6.76 -13.61
C GLY A 169 4.98 -7.80 -12.60
N GLN A 170 5.12 -7.40 -11.33
CA GLN A 170 5.49 -8.31 -10.23
C GLN A 170 4.40 -9.35 -9.96
N ILE A 171 3.13 -8.92 -9.83
CA ILE A 171 1.98 -9.80 -9.64
C ILE A 171 1.85 -10.79 -10.81
N ARG A 172 1.96 -10.29 -12.05
CA ARG A 172 1.90 -11.12 -13.25
C ARG A 172 3.02 -12.18 -13.27
N SER A 173 4.24 -11.81 -12.87
CA SER A 173 5.34 -12.76 -12.78
C SER A 173 5.07 -13.84 -11.72
N LEU A 174 4.55 -13.47 -10.55
CA LEU A 174 4.18 -14.42 -9.50
C LEU A 174 3.06 -15.36 -9.95
N TYR A 175 2.04 -14.82 -10.61
CA TYR A 175 0.94 -15.60 -11.18
C TYR A 175 1.46 -16.63 -12.20
N LEU A 176 2.28 -16.21 -13.16
CA LEU A 176 2.85 -17.10 -14.16
C LEU A 176 3.74 -18.17 -13.54
N LYS A 177 4.50 -17.85 -12.49
CA LYS A 177 5.33 -18.82 -11.78
C LYS A 177 4.55 -19.86 -10.99
N ARG A 178 3.37 -19.52 -10.48
CA ARG A 178 2.56 -20.46 -9.68
C ARG A 178 1.58 -21.25 -10.53
N VAL A 179 0.86 -20.57 -11.42
CA VAL A 179 -0.20 -21.16 -12.25
C VAL A 179 0.34 -21.64 -13.60
N GLY A 180 1.21 -20.87 -14.24
CA GLY A 180 1.79 -21.24 -15.54
C GLY A 180 2.74 -22.44 -15.47
N LEU A 181 3.45 -22.63 -14.35
CA LEU A 181 4.23 -23.85 -14.09
C LEU A 181 3.36 -25.07 -13.76
N GLN A 182 2.17 -24.89 -13.19
CA GLN A 182 1.23 -25.98 -12.92
C GLN A 182 0.57 -26.50 -14.21
N GLY A 183 0.35 -25.65 -15.21
CA GLY A 183 -0.13 -26.09 -16.54
C GLY A 183 0.84 -27.05 -17.22
N ASN A 184 2.15 -26.79 -17.15
CA ASN A 184 3.17 -27.64 -17.77
C ASN A 184 3.47 -28.94 -16.99
N LEU A 185 2.99 -29.08 -15.75
CA LEU A 185 3.20 -30.28 -14.93
C LEU A 185 2.07 -31.31 -15.05
N LEU A 186 0.97 -30.96 -15.74
CA LEU A 186 -0.17 -31.83 -15.98
C LEU A 186 -0.18 -32.44 -17.40
N ASP A 187 0.85 -32.16 -18.20
CA ASP A 187 1.01 -32.65 -19.59
C ASP A 187 2.10 -33.74 -19.72
N VAL A 188 2.33 -34.56 -18.68
CA VAL A 188 3.21 -35.76 -18.74
C VAL A 188 2.46 -37.01 -18.31
#